data_AF-A0A8D3CFL6-F1
#
_entry.id   AF-A0A8D3CFL6-F1
#
_cell.length_a   1.000
_cell.length_b   1.000
_cell.length_c   1.000
_cell.angle_alpha   90.00
_cell.angle_beta   90.00
_cell.angle_gamma   90.00
#
_symmetry.space_group_name_H-M   'P 1'
#
loop_
_entity.id
_entity.type
_entity.pdbx_description
1 polymer ?
#
loop_
_entity_poly.entity_id
_entity_poly.type
_entity_poly.pdbx_seq_one_letter_code
_entity_poly.pdbx_strand_id
1 'polypeptide(L)'
;MNSDLRPPQVSLPVCLPQVSLPVCHPQVSLPVYLPQVSLPVYLPQVSLTVCPPQVSLPVRPPQVSLPACLPQVSLPVCPPQVSLPVCPPLVSVPVRPPQVSLPVCLPQVSVPKDLVAVMSAVRDGQEVDPQDNRRIIYRFRQTVPMPSYLIAIVVGALESRQIGPRSRVWSEKEFVDKSAFEFSETEAMLKTAEDLAGPYVWGQYDILVLPPSFPYGGMENPCLTFATPTLLAGDKSLSNVIAHEISHSWTGNLVTNKTWEHFWLNEGHTVYLERMIGRCMESEQFRQFKAIGGWKELQDSVNTFGADNPLTNLVPSLQDVDPDDAFSSVPYEKGFALLYHLEELMGGPEVFMGFVKSYIQLFAYSSVTTDEWKNHLFSYFKDKVDVLNKVDWNSWMFTPGMPPVKPQYDTTLSDACIALSQRWVKDLNCFKESDVKTLSSHQLIEFLSLLLQEDPLPLTHVKKMQELYDFNACINSEIRFRWLRLCVRCRWEEAVPMALKMATEQGRMKFTRPLFREVFNFDKFSDEAVQVFVSHRAAMHPVTSGLVGKDLKVDASKTSTNQK
;
A
#
# COMPACT_ATOMS: atom_id res chain seq x y z
N MET A 1 45.27 45.63 29.90
CA MET A 1 45.24 45.28 28.46
C MET A 1 45.06 43.77 28.36
N ASN A 2 44.21 43.33 27.43
CA ASN A 2 43.66 41.99 27.18
C ASN A 2 42.66 41.50 28.26
N SER A 3 41.34 41.70 28.16
CA SER A 3 40.33 41.43 27.12
C SER A 3 39.95 39.94 26.98
N ASP A 4 39.24 39.44 27.99
CA ASP A 4 38.44 38.21 27.89
C ASP A 4 37.12 38.52 27.17
N LEU A 5 37.08 38.25 25.88
CA LEU A 5 35.87 38.26 25.06
C LEU A 5 35.10 36.95 25.29
N ARG A 6 34.07 36.98 26.15
CA ARG A 6 32.98 35.99 26.10
C ARG A 6 31.89 36.49 25.14
N PRO A 7 31.39 35.66 24.21
CA PRO A 7 30.30 36.06 23.34
C PRO A 7 29.00 36.25 24.16
N PRO A 8 28.14 37.21 23.79
CA PRO A 8 26.87 37.44 24.48
C PRO A 8 25.93 36.25 24.25
N GLN A 9 25.50 35.60 25.33
CA GLN A 9 24.37 34.68 25.31
C GLN A 9 23.07 35.50 25.20
N VAL A 10 22.45 35.47 24.02
CA VAL A 10 21.07 35.93 23.83
C VAL A 10 20.17 34.72 24.02
N SER A 11 19.51 34.64 25.18
CA SER A 11 18.43 33.66 25.41
C SER A 11 17.13 34.21 24.82
N LEU A 12 16.71 33.65 23.67
CA LEU A 12 15.35 33.83 23.17
C LEU A 12 14.43 32.89 23.96
N PRO A 13 13.26 33.35 24.47
CA PRO A 13 12.28 32.44 25.04
C PRO A 13 11.77 31.50 23.93
N VAL A 14 12.03 30.21 24.08
CA VAL A 14 11.40 29.16 23.28
C VAL A 14 9.97 29.00 23.79
N CYS A 15 9.01 29.62 23.10
CA CYS A 15 7.60 29.26 23.26
C CYS A 15 7.38 27.94 22.50
N LEU A 16 7.29 26.84 23.25
CA LEU A 16 6.75 25.58 22.74
C LEU A 16 5.28 25.80 22.34
N PRO A 17 4.82 25.36 21.16
CA PRO A 17 3.40 25.32 20.90
C PRO A 17 2.75 24.30 21.85
N GLN A 18 1.98 24.78 22.83
CA GLN A 18 1.07 23.93 23.60
C GLN A 18 -0.13 23.59 22.70
N VAL A 19 -0.17 22.35 22.24
CA VAL A 19 -1.40 21.75 21.71
C VAL A 19 -2.16 21.17 22.89
N SER A 20 -3.24 21.83 23.31
CA SER A 20 -4.20 21.24 24.25
C SER A 20 -5.26 20.47 23.47
N LEU A 21 -5.17 19.14 23.47
CA LEU A 21 -6.27 18.27 23.05
C LEU A 21 -7.23 18.12 24.24
N PRO A 22 -8.56 18.35 24.07
CA PRO A 22 -9.51 17.94 25.09
C PRO A 22 -9.54 16.41 25.16
N VAL A 23 -9.13 15.86 26.30
CA VAL A 23 -9.30 14.44 26.62
C VAL A 23 -10.78 14.22 26.98
N CYS A 24 -11.58 13.76 26.02
CA CYS A 24 -12.89 13.20 26.32
C CYS A 24 -12.71 11.73 26.68
N HIS A 25 -12.98 11.36 27.93
CA HIS A 25 -13.11 9.95 28.29
C HIS A 25 -14.32 9.35 27.56
N PRO A 26 -14.18 8.21 26.85
CA PRO A 26 -15.33 7.53 26.31
C PRO A 26 -16.19 6.97 27.46
N GLN A 27 -17.34 7.57 27.72
CA GLN A 27 -18.40 6.91 28.47
C GLN A 27 -19.09 5.91 27.54
N VAL A 28 -18.75 4.64 27.68
CA VAL A 28 -19.51 3.54 27.11
C VAL A 28 -20.68 3.24 28.04
N SER A 29 -21.88 3.69 27.70
CA SER A 29 -23.11 3.20 28.32
C SER A 29 -23.65 2.04 27.48
N LEU A 30 -23.39 0.81 27.93
CA LEU A 30 -24.03 -0.39 27.39
C LEU A 30 -25.47 -0.47 27.94
N PRO A 31 -26.51 -0.59 27.10
CA PRO A 31 -27.80 -1.09 27.57
C PRO A 31 -27.64 -2.56 27.95
N VAL A 32 -27.76 -2.87 29.25
CA VAL A 32 -27.86 -4.24 29.73
C VAL A 32 -29.27 -4.74 29.41
N TYR A 33 -29.40 -5.58 28.39
CA TYR A 33 -30.60 -6.39 28.18
C TYR A 33 -30.49 -7.65 29.04
N LEU A 34 -31.21 -7.67 30.17
CA LEU A 34 -31.43 -8.89 30.93
C LEU A 34 -32.43 -9.78 30.16
N PRO A 35 -32.15 -11.07 29.93
CA PRO A 35 -33.14 -11.98 29.38
C PRO A 35 -34.27 -12.17 30.40
N GLN A 36 -35.47 -11.69 30.08
CA GLN A 36 -36.67 -12.00 30.84
C GLN A 36 -37.13 -13.42 30.50
N VAL A 37 -36.88 -14.36 31.42
CA VAL A 37 -37.63 -15.61 31.54
C VAL A 37 -38.81 -15.32 32.47
N SER A 38 -40.03 -15.49 31.95
CA SER A 38 -41.26 -15.34 32.73
C SER A 38 -41.65 -16.66 33.40
N LEU A 39 -41.62 -16.71 34.73
CA LEU A 39 -42.39 -17.63 35.58
C LEU A 39 -43.06 -16.83 36.71
N PRO A 40 -44.27 -17.21 37.18
CA PRO A 40 -45.18 -16.31 37.88
C PRO A 40 -44.94 -16.11 39.39
N VAL A 41 -45.07 -14.83 39.79
CA VAL A 41 -45.66 -14.19 40.99
C VAL A 41 -45.49 -14.82 42.38
N TYR A 42 -44.85 -14.06 43.29
CA TYR A 42 -45.35 -13.77 44.66
C TYR A 42 -44.94 -12.33 45.07
N LEU A 43 -45.89 -11.52 45.53
CA LEU A 43 -45.69 -10.26 46.29
C LEU A 43 -45.74 -10.59 47.80
N PRO A 44 -45.18 -9.80 48.77
CA PRO A 44 -45.14 -8.33 48.74
C PRO A 44 -43.96 -7.60 49.46
N GLN A 45 -44.01 -6.26 49.37
CA GLN A 45 -43.52 -5.22 50.30
C GLN A 45 -42.01 -4.94 50.49
N VAL A 46 -41.55 -3.77 50.00
CA VAL A 46 -40.60 -2.89 50.72
C VAL A 46 -40.95 -1.42 50.45
N SER A 47 -40.90 -0.60 51.50
CA SER A 47 -41.25 0.82 51.57
C SER A 47 -40.09 1.78 51.27
N LEU A 48 -40.47 3.03 50.96
CA LEU A 48 -39.71 4.19 50.47
C LEU A 48 -38.53 4.68 51.32
N THR A 49 -37.58 5.39 50.70
CA THR A 49 -37.26 6.82 50.99
C THR A 49 -36.50 7.45 49.80
N VAL A 50 -36.93 8.62 49.34
CA VAL A 50 -36.29 9.46 48.31
C VAL A 50 -35.76 10.73 48.97
N CYS A 51 -34.52 11.13 48.65
CA CYS A 51 -34.02 12.49 48.84
C CYS A 51 -33.33 12.96 47.54
N PRO A 52 -33.80 14.04 46.89
CA PRO A 52 -33.26 14.52 45.62
C PRO A 52 -32.19 15.60 45.83
N PRO A 53 -31.20 15.75 44.93
CA PRO A 53 -30.51 17.02 44.75
C PRO A 53 -31.25 17.91 43.74
N GLN A 54 -31.52 19.14 44.16
CA GLN A 54 -32.06 20.23 43.35
C GLN A 54 -30.99 20.82 42.43
N VAL A 55 -31.33 21.07 41.15
CA VAL A 55 -30.72 22.15 40.37
C VAL A 55 -31.81 22.81 39.51
N SER A 56 -31.94 24.12 39.69
CA SER A 56 -32.88 25.01 39.01
C SER A 56 -32.28 25.62 37.74
N LEU A 57 -33.03 25.66 36.65
CA LEU A 57 -32.79 26.56 35.50
C LEU A 57 -34.07 27.37 35.20
N PRO A 58 -33.96 28.66 34.85
CA PRO A 58 -35.11 29.52 34.57
C PRO A 58 -35.66 29.30 33.15
N VAL A 59 -36.97 29.51 32.97
CA VAL A 59 -37.69 29.37 31.70
C VAL A 59 -38.49 30.64 31.39
N ARG A 60 -38.59 31.05 30.09
CA ARG A 60 -39.82 31.42 29.30
C ARG A 60 -39.59 32.56 28.27
N PRO A 61 -40.49 32.79 27.27
CA PRO A 61 -41.45 31.95 26.47
C PRO A 61 -41.43 32.38 24.94
N PRO A 62 -42.40 32.15 23.98
CA PRO A 62 -43.84 31.72 24.00
C PRO A 62 -44.23 30.49 23.12
N GLN A 63 -45.11 29.58 23.59
CA GLN A 63 -46.59 29.45 23.40
C GLN A 63 -47.13 29.35 21.95
N VAL A 64 -47.72 28.18 21.58
CA VAL A 64 -49.04 27.99 20.89
C VAL A 64 -49.64 26.60 21.25
N SER A 65 -50.97 26.47 21.20
CA SER A 65 -51.94 25.65 21.96
C SER A 65 -52.63 24.42 21.27
N LEU A 66 -52.85 23.35 22.07
CA LEU A 66 -54.07 22.50 22.34
C LEU A 66 -54.78 21.68 21.21
N PRO A 67 -55.65 20.66 21.52
CA PRO A 67 -55.65 19.60 22.54
C PRO A 67 -55.96 18.18 21.96
N ALA A 68 -55.80 17.09 22.74
CA ALA A 68 -56.32 15.75 22.39
C ALA A 68 -57.17 15.16 23.54
N CYS A 69 -58.41 14.77 23.23
CA CYS A 69 -59.34 14.05 24.11
C CYS A 69 -59.35 12.55 23.75
N LEU A 70 -59.33 11.68 24.77
CA LEU A 70 -59.71 10.25 24.69
C LEU A 70 -61.20 10.08 25.05
N PRO A 71 -61.86 8.99 24.64
CA PRO A 71 -62.12 7.94 25.64
C PRO A 71 -62.09 6.47 25.13
N GLN A 72 -62.04 5.57 26.13
CA GLN A 72 -61.94 4.11 26.13
C GLN A 72 -63.17 3.34 25.57
N VAL A 73 -62.98 2.07 25.14
CA VAL A 73 -63.94 0.94 25.35
C VAL A 73 -63.19 -0.42 25.40
N SER A 74 -63.66 -1.36 26.24
CA SER A 74 -63.13 -2.70 26.54
C SER A 74 -64.08 -3.86 26.13
N LEU A 75 -63.52 -4.91 25.46
CA LEU A 75 -63.72 -6.42 25.38
C LEU A 75 -65.08 -7.11 25.74
N PRO A 76 -65.47 -8.37 25.27
CA PRO A 76 -64.65 -9.60 25.05
C PRO A 76 -65.07 -10.74 24.01
N VAL A 77 -64.09 -11.59 23.59
CA VAL A 77 -63.99 -13.10 23.41
C VAL A 77 -65.12 -13.96 22.70
N CYS A 78 -64.91 -14.81 21.66
CA CYS A 78 -64.45 -16.26 21.63
C CYS A 78 -64.41 -16.88 20.16
N PRO A 79 -63.83 -18.10 19.89
CA PRO A 79 -63.13 -18.55 18.63
C PRO A 79 -63.89 -19.57 17.71
N PRO A 80 -63.26 -20.12 16.62
CA PRO A 80 -62.56 -21.43 16.69
C PRO A 80 -61.26 -21.59 15.83
N GLN A 81 -60.52 -22.68 16.10
CA GLN A 81 -59.17 -23.07 15.63
C GLN A 81 -59.11 -23.70 14.22
N VAL A 82 -58.00 -23.50 13.49
CA VAL A 82 -57.40 -24.48 12.55
C VAL A 82 -55.86 -24.29 12.52
N SER A 83 -55.13 -25.41 12.58
CA SER A 83 -53.67 -25.58 12.61
C SER A 83 -53.01 -25.67 11.22
N LEU A 84 -51.75 -25.20 11.06
CA LEU A 84 -50.60 -25.74 10.27
C LEU A 84 -49.54 -24.64 9.98
N PRO A 85 -48.33 -25.01 9.48
CA PRO A 85 -47.05 -25.16 10.18
C PRO A 85 -46.27 -23.85 10.44
N VAL A 86 -45.35 -23.88 11.41
CA VAL A 86 -44.40 -22.79 11.69
C VAL A 86 -43.30 -22.78 10.64
N CYS A 87 -43.27 -21.76 9.79
CA CYS A 87 -42.05 -21.29 9.11
C CYS A 87 -41.57 -20.04 9.85
N PRO A 88 -40.38 -20.00 10.44
CA PRO A 88 -39.86 -18.75 10.99
C PRO A 88 -39.58 -17.77 9.83
N PRO A 89 -39.99 -16.50 9.92
CA PRO A 89 -39.51 -15.50 8.97
C PRO A 89 -38.03 -15.26 9.24
N LEU A 90 -37.18 -15.61 8.26
CA LEU A 90 -35.81 -15.11 8.16
C LEU A 90 -35.88 -13.61 7.86
N VAL A 91 -35.98 -12.80 8.91
CA VAL A 91 -35.72 -11.36 8.82
C VAL A 91 -34.22 -11.17 8.98
N SER A 92 -33.50 -11.16 7.87
CA SER A 92 -32.11 -10.69 7.84
C SER A 92 -32.12 -9.16 7.91
N VAL A 93 -31.94 -8.62 9.11
CA VAL A 93 -31.59 -7.20 9.28
C VAL A 93 -30.13 -7.05 8.85
N PRO A 94 -29.81 -6.22 7.84
CA PRO A 94 -28.41 -5.93 7.54
C PRO A 94 -27.85 -5.13 8.71
N VAL A 95 -27.02 -5.77 9.52
CA VAL A 95 -26.15 -5.07 10.46
C VAL A 95 -25.11 -4.34 9.60
N ARG A 96 -25.39 -3.09 9.24
CA ARG A 96 -24.35 -2.21 8.71
C ARG A 96 -23.40 -1.92 9.88
N PRO A 97 -22.10 -2.25 9.77
CA PRO A 97 -21.14 -1.80 10.76
C PRO A 97 -21.19 -0.26 10.84
N PRO A 98 -20.92 0.34 12.01
CA PRO A 98 -20.96 1.79 12.17
C PRO A 98 -19.97 2.41 11.17
N GLN A 99 -20.50 3.06 10.13
CA GLN A 99 -19.72 3.94 9.29
C GLN A 99 -19.29 5.11 10.17
N VAL A 100 -17.99 5.17 10.46
CA VAL A 100 -17.38 6.41 10.93
C VAL A 100 -17.33 7.34 9.71
N SER A 101 -18.44 8.03 9.44
CA SER A 101 -18.41 9.19 8.57
C SER A 101 -17.84 10.33 9.39
N LEU A 102 -16.56 10.65 9.15
CA LEU A 102 -15.98 11.88 9.66
C LEU A 102 -16.81 13.06 9.10
N PRO A 103 -17.21 14.04 9.93
CA PRO A 103 -17.90 15.22 9.45
C PRO A 103 -17.06 15.91 8.36
N VAL A 104 -17.71 16.36 7.29
CA VAL A 104 -17.12 17.06 6.14
C VAL A 104 -16.59 18.43 6.59
N CYS A 105 -15.48 18.44 7.32
CA CYS A 105 -14.61 19.61 7.38
C CYS A 105 -13.76 19.55 6.12
N LEU A 106 -13.97 20.48 5.19
CA LEU A 106 -13.08 20.69 4.05
C LEU A 106 -11.69 20.99 4.62
N PRO A 107 -10.70 20.10 4.49
CA PRO A 107 -9.38 20.39 5.04
C PRO A 107 -8.81 21.67 4.41
N GLN A 108 -8.31 22.54 5.27
CA GLN A 108 -7.64 23.78 4.90
C GLN A 108 -6.20 23.69 5.36
N VAL A 109 -5.26 24.00 4.48
CA VAL A 109 -3.82 23.97 4.77
C VAL A 109 -3.23 25.34 4.48
N SER A 110 -2.82 26.06 5.53
CA SER A 110 -2.08 27.31 5.42
C SER A 110 -0.59 27.02 5.24
N VAL A 111 0.03 27.53 4.17
CA VAL A 111 1.45 27.34 3.83
C VAL A 111 2.10 28.66 3.42
N PRO A 112 3.44 28.82 3.50
CA PRO A 112 4.13 29.97 2.92
C PRO A 112 3.72 30.20 1.45
N LYS A 113 3.53 31.45 1.05
CA LYS A 113 2.95 31.83 -0.26
C LYS A 113 3.75 31.37 -1.50
N ASP A 114 5.00 31.01 -1.31
CA ASP A 114 5.92 30.49 -2.31
C ASP A 114 5.83 28.96 -2.49
N LEU A 115 5.07 28.28 -1.62
CA LEU A 115 4.85 26.84 -1.65
C LEU A 115 3.42 26.49 -2.05
N VAL A 116 3.26 25.30 -2.61
CA VAL A 116 1.96 24.73 -3.00
C VAL A 116 1.66 23.56 -2.08
N ALA A 117 0.43 23.49 -1.58
CA ALA A 117 -0.09 22.31 -0.90
C ALA A 117 -0.90 21.44 -1.87
N VAL A 118 -0.71 20.13 -1.81
CA VAL A 118 -1.52 19.11 -2.49
C VAL A 118 -1.89 18.01 -1.49
N MET A 119 -3.06 17.40 -1.68
CA MET A 119 -3.60 16.36 -0.78
C MET A 119 -4.30 15.26 -1.59
N SER A 120 -4.63 14.15 -0.94
CA SER A 120 -5.44 13.05 -1.50
C SER A 120 -6.94 13.41 -1.64
N ALA A 121 -7.20 14.53 -2.30
CA ALA A 121 -8.50 15.16 -2.43
C ALA A 121 -8.53 16.13 -3.62
N VAL A 122 -9.71 16.44 -4.14
CA VAL A 122 -9.87 17.45 -5.20
C VAL A 122 -9.59 18.84 -4.63
N ARG A 123 -8.84 19.67 -5.37
CA ARG A 123 -8.57 21.06 -4.98
C ARG A 123 -9.84 21.92 -5.07
N ASP A 124 -10.12 22.69 -4.02
CA ASP A 124 -11.32 23.52 -3.85
C ASP A 124 -10.97 25.01 -3.68
N GLY A 125 -9.97 25.47 -4.42
CA GLY A 125 -9.49 26.85 -4.43
C GLY A 125 -8.40 27.17 -3.40
N GLN A 126 -7.95 28.42 -3.43
CA GLN A 126 -6.94 28.96 -2.53
C GLN A 126 -7.21 30.44 -2.23
N GLU A 127 -6.76 30.92 -1.08
CA GLU A 127 -6.86 32.33 -0.68
C GLU A 127 -5.67 32.75 0.18
N VAL A 128 -5.41 34.05 0.31
CA VAL A 128 -4.41 34.55 1.27
C VAL A 128 -4.90 34.26 2.68
N ASP A 129 -4.02 33.78 3.56
CA ASP A 129 -4.38 33.48 4.94
C ASP A 129 -4.77 34.78 5.68
N PRO A 130 -6.01 34.89 6.21
CA PRO A 130 -6.46 36.06 6.95
C PRO A 130 -5.65 36.35 8.22
N GLN A 131 -4.93 35.35 8.76
CA GLN A 131 -4.10 35.45 9.96
C GLN A 131 -2.63 35.78 9.66
N ASP A 132 -2.13 35.49 8.46
CA ASP A 132 -0.76 35.83 8.02
C ASP A 132 -0.70 36.05 6.50
N ASN A 133 -0.58 37.31 6.07
CA ASN A 133 -0.54 37.68 4.64
C ASN A 133 0.66 37.13 3.84
N ARG A 134 1.62 36.48 4.50
CA ARG A 134 2.74 35.77 3.86
C ARG A 134 2.40 34.32 3.54
N ARG A 135 1.19 33.87 3.87
CA ARG A 135 0.72 32.51 3.68
C ARG A 135 -0.50 32.43 2.76
N ILE A 136 -0.68 31.27 2.15
CA ILE A 136 -1.84 30.91 1.33
C ILE A 136 -2.52 29.71 1.99
N ILE A 137 -3.84 29.77 2.13
CA ILE A 137 -4.69 28.65 2.50
C ILE A 137 -5.13 27.93 1.23
N TYR A 138 -4.79 26.64 1.13
CA TYR A 138 -5.34 25.73 0.13
C TYR A 138 -6.50 24.96 0.73
N ARG A 139 -7.59 24.82 -0.03
CA ARG A 139 -8.78 24.05 0.39
C ARG A 139 -8.89 22.79 -0.45
N PHE A 140 -9.32 21.69 0.16
CA PHE A 140 -9.53 20.43 -0.54
C PHE A 140 -10.85 19.77 -0.17
N ARG A 141 -11.33 18.90 -1.05
CA ARG A 141 -12.59 18.17 -0.89
C ARG A 141 -12.43 16.73 -1.35
N GLN A 142 -12.56 15.80 -0.41
CA GLN A 142 -12.70 14.37 -0.70
C GLN A 142 -14.14 13.95 -0.41
N THR A 143 -14.90 13.65 -1.45
CA THR A 143 -16.33 13.29 -1.34
C THR A 143 -16.56 11.80 -1.25
N VAL A 144 -15.59 10.99 -1.68
CA VAL A 144 -15.67 9.54 -1.61
C VAL A 144 -15.13 9.10 -0.25
N PRO A 145 -15.88 8.29 0.53
CA PRO A 145 -15.38 7.76 1.81
C PRO A 145 -14.12 6.94 1.59
N MET A 146 -13.10 7.18 2.42
CA MET A 146 -11.82 6.46 2.36
C MET A 146 -11.27 6.18 3.77
N PRO A 147 -10.53 5.08 3.97
CA PRO A 147 -9.81 4.80 5.22
C PRO A 147 -8.71 5.84 5.50
N SER A 148 -8.40 6.06 6.77
CA SER A 148 -7.49 7.14 7.20
C SER A 148 -6.04 7.00 6.70
N TYR A 149 -5.55 5.80 6.40
CA TYR A 149 -4.20 5.60 5.86
C TYR A 149 -4.01 6.22 4.46
N LEU A 150 -5.11 6.56 3.77
CA LEU A 150 -5.10 7.21 2.46
C LEU A 150 -5.08 8.74 2.54
N ILE A 151 -5.18 9.33 3.74
CA ILE A 151 -4.99 10.78 3.92
C ILE A 151 -3.54 11.12 3.63
N ALA A 152 -3.32 12.02 2.67
CA ALA A 152 -2.01 12.45 2.24
C ALA A 152 -1.93 13.97 2.15
N ILE A 153 -0.73 14.51 2.40
CA ILE A 153 -0.43 15.94 2.28
C ILE A 153 1.03 16.12 1.86
N VAL A 154 1.26 16.98 0.88
CA VAL A 154 2.60 17.46 0.51
C VAL A 154 2.57 18.95 0.34
N VAL A 155 3.63 19.60 0.84
CA VAL A 155 3.87 21.03 0.70
C VAL A 155 5.28 21.21 0.15
N GLY A 156 5.40 21.94 -0.96
CA GLY A 156 6.70 22.18 -1.59
C GLY A 156 6.63 23.14 -2.77
N ALA A 157 7.77 23.37 -3.41
CA ALA A 157 7.89 24.15 -4.63
C ALA A 157 7.43 23.32 -5.84
N LEU A 158 6.13 23.04 -5.91
CA LEU A 158 5.54 22.13 -6.88
C LEU A 158 5.10 22.86 -8.15
N GLU A 159 5.50 22.34 -9.30
CA GLU A 159 4.91 22.63 -10.60
C GLU A 159 4.01 21.48 -11.06
N SER A 160 3.17 21.74 -12.06
CA SER A 160 2.42 20.67 -12.73
C SER A 160 2.36 20.80 -14.24
N ARG A 161 2.17 19.66 -14.89
CA ARG A 161 1.88 19.52 -16.32
C ARG A 161 0.65 18.65 -16.51
N GLN A 162 -0.17 18.97 -17.50
CA GLN A 162 -1.29 18.12 -17.87
C GLN A 162 -0.79 16.96 -18.72
N ILE A 163 -1.17 15.73 -18.36
CA ILE A 163 -0.77 14.49 -19.07
C ILE A 163 -1.97 13.70 -19.60
N GLY A 164 -3.19 14.15 -19.29
CA GLY A 164 -4.43 13.55 -19.76
C GLY A 164 -5.64 14.46 -19.55
N PRO A 165 -6.84 14.02 -19.95
CA PRO A 165 -8.07 14.81 -19.79
C PRO A 165 -8.47 15.01 -18.32
N ARG A 166 -8.02 14.12 -17.44
CA ARG A 166 -8.33 14.11 -15.99
C ARG A 166 -7.10 13.89 -15.11
N SER A 167 -5.91 14.12 -15.68
CA SER A 167 -4.64 13.80 -15.02
C SER A 167 -3.59 14.88 -15.22
N ARG A 168 -2.95 15.25 -14.12
CA ARG A 168 -1.74 16.08 -14.06
C ARG A 168 -0.63 15.30 -13.40
N VAL A 169 0.60 15.60 -13.79
CA VAL A 169 1.77 15.24 -12.99
C VAL A 169 2.25 16.47 -12.22
N TRP A 170 2.64 16.26 -10.97
CA TRP A 170 3.21 17.24 -10.05
C TRP A 170 4.62 16.81 -9.65
N SER A 171 5.53 17.77 -9.53
CA SER A 171 6.86 17.54 -8.94
C SER A 171 7.57 18.89 -8.72
N GLU A 172 8.77 18.86 -8.18
CA GLU A 172 9.71 19.97 -8.34
C GLU A 172 10.02 20.22 -9.82
N LYS A 173 10.37 21.47 -10.15
CA LYS A 173 10.52 21.96 -11.52
C LYS A 173 11.51 21.14 -12.36
N GLU A 174 12.56 20.64 -11.73
CA GLU A 174 13.66 19.88 -12.34
C GLU A 174 13.20 18.53 -12.90
N PHE A 175 12.08 17.99 -12.38
CA PHE A 175 11.56 16.67 -12.74
C PHE A 175 10.28 16.72 -13.57
N VAL A 176 9.54 17.83 -13.58
CA VAL A 176 8.13 17.83 -14.02
C VAL A 176 7.95 17.45 -15.50
N ASP A 177 8.86 17.89 -16.38
CA ASP A 177 8.79 17.59 -17.80
C ASP A 177 9.23 16.14 -18.09
N LYS A 178 10.20 15.59 -17.33
CA LYS A 178 10.57 14.18 -17.41
C LYS A 178 9.42 13.29 -16.95
N SER A 179 8.80 13.64 -15.83
CA SER A 179 7.64 12.93 -15.28
C SER A 179 6.44 12.98 -16.24
N ALA A 180 6.25 14.10 -16.94
CA ALA A 180 5.18 14.22 -17.93
C ALA A 180 5.39 13.29 -19.13
N PHE A 181 6.63 13.13 -19.59
CA PHE A 181 6.97 12.15 -20.62
C PHE A 181 6.82 10.71 -20.11
N GLU A 182 7.37 10.40 -18.93
CA GLU A 182 7.40 9.04 -18.37
C GLU A 182 5.99 8.48 -18.15
N PHE A 183 5.05 9.33 -17.70
CA PHE A 183 3.70 8.91 -17.33
C PHE A 183 2.64 9.31 -18.36
N SER A 184 3.02 9.56 -19.60
CA SER A 184 2.09 9.98 -20.66
C SER A 184 1.00 8.94 -20.99
N GLU A 185 1.18 7.68 -20.57
CA GLU A 185 0.27 6.56 -20.84
C GLU A 185 -0.82 6.40 -19.76
N THR A 186 -0.82 7.26 -18.73
CA THR A 186 -1.75 7.19 -17.58
C THR A 186 -3.21 7.13 -18.01
N GLU A 187 -3.65 7.94 -18.97
CA GLU A 187 -5.05 7.93 -19.42
C GLU A 187 -5.43 6.63 -20.15
N ALA A 188 -4.50 6.04 -20.90
CA ALA A 188 -4.74 4.75 -21.55
C ALA A 188 -4.92 3.65 -20.48
N MET A 189 -4.03 3.62 -19.49
CA MET A 189 -4.14 2.70 -18.35
C MET A 189 -5.45 2.88 -17.57
N LEU A 190 -5.86 4.12 -17.31
CA LEU A 190 -7.14 4.42 -16.62
C LEU A 190 -8.34 3.89 -17.39
N LYS A 191 -8.39 4.09 -18.71
CA LYS A 191 -9.48 3.56 -19.55
C LYS A 191 -9.52 2.04 -19.54
N THR A 192 -8.35 1.39 -19.69
CA THR A 192 -8.24 -0.06 -19.60
C THR A 192 -8.70 -0.58 -18.25
N ALA A 193 -8.31 0.08 -17.15
CA ALA A 193 -8.75 -0.27 -15.81
C ALA A 193 -10.27 -0.10 -15.64
N GLU A 194 -10.87 0.97 -16.17
CA GLU A 194 -12.32 1.20 -16.12
C GLU A 194 -13.11 0.11 -16.86
N ASP A 195 -12.62 -0.31 -18.03
CA ASP A 195 -13.24 -1.38 -18.81
C ASP A 195 -13.24 -2.71 -18.04
N LEU A 196 -12.13 -3.02 -17.38
CA LEU A 196 -11.95 -4.23 -16.57
C LEU A 196 -12.77 -4.18 -15.26
N ALA A 197 -12.59 -3.13 -14.46
CA ALA A 197 -13.02 -3.07 -13.06
C ALA A 197 -14.34 -2.30 -12.84
N GLY A 198 -14.78 -1.49 -13.80
CA GLY A 198 -15.93 -0.60 -13.68
C GLY A 198 -15.53 0.87 -13.51
N PRO A 199 -16.50 1.79 -13.33
CA PRO A 199 -16.24 3.24 -13.40
C PRO A 199 -15.21 3.74 -12.38
N TYR A 200 -14.39 4.71 -12.78
CA TYR A 200 -13.50 5.44 -11.86
C TYR A 200 -14.30 6.54 -11.13
N VAL A 201 -14.39 6.46 -9.79
CA VAL A 201 -15.30 7.29 -8.99
C VAL A 201 -14.66 8.51 -8.32
N TRP A 202 -13.35 8.70 -8.46
CA TRP A 202 -12.58 9.70 -7.70
C TRP A 202 -12.40 11.04 -8.41
N GLY A 203 -12.94 11.18 -9.63
CA GLY A 203 -12.86 12.41 -10.43
C GLY A 203 -11.54 12.56 -11.17
N GLN A 204 -10.52 13.11 -10.50
CA GLN A 204 -9.18 13.30 -11.07
C GLN A 204 -8.24 12.15 -10.67
N TYR A 205 -7.24 11.87 -11.50
CA TYR A 205 -6.11 10.99 -11.18
C TYR A 205 -4.82 11.75 -11.46
N ASP A 206 -4.29 12.45 -10.45
CA ASP A 206 -3.00 13.12 -10.55
C ASP A 206 -1.88 12.21 -10.01
N ILE A 207 -0.65 12.45 -10.47
CA ILE A 207 0.57 11.77 -9.99
C ILE A 207 1.50 12.82 -9.39
N LEU A 208 2.02 12.60 -8.20
CA LEU A 208 3.03 13.43 -7.55
C LEU A 208 4.35 12.66 -7.47
N VAL A 209 5.36 13.12 -8.22
CA VAL A 209 6.72 12.59 -8.09
C VAL A 209 7.39 13.27 -6.92
N LEU A 210 7.66 12.48 -5.89
CA LEU A 210 8.28 12.94 -4.65
C LEU A 210 9.80 13.09 -4.78
N PRO A 211 10.46 13.72 -3.79
CA PRO A 211 11.91 13.71 -3.69
C PRO A 211 12.47 12.28 -3.57
N PRO A 212 13.76 12.06 -3.88
CA PRO A 212 14.37 10.73 -3.91
C PRO A 212 14.29 9.94 -2.60
N SER A 213 14.08 10.58 -1.46
CA SER A 213 13.93 9.92 -0.15
C SER A 213 12.60 9.20 0.05
N PHE A 214 11.64 9.29 -0.87
CA PHE A 214 10.37 8.57 -0.78
C PHE A 214 10.61 7.04 -0.70
N PRO A 215 10.09 6.35 0.32
CA PRO A 215 10.53 5.00 0.65
C PRO A 215 9.88 3.88 -0.18
N TYR A 216 8.82 4.15 -0.93
CA TYR A 216 8.05 3.15 -1.68
C TYR A 216 8.15 3.35 -3.19
N GLY A 217 7.56 2.43 -3.97
CA GLY A 217 7.41 2.60 -5.42
C GLY A 217 6.35 3.65 -5.75
N GLY A 218 5.17 3.46 -5.18
CA GLY A 218 4.11 4.46 -5.14
C GLY A 218 3.34 4.37 -3.83
N MET A 219 2.31 5.21 -3.73
CA MET A 219 1.27 5.14 -2.72
C MET A 219 -0.03 5.64 -3.37
N GLU A 220 -1.09 4.85 -3.26
CA GLU A 220 -2.36 4.95 -3.97
C GLU A 220 -3.30 6.04 -3.46
N ASN A 221 -2.74 7.10 -2.91
CA ASN A 221 -3.47 8.21 -2.32
C ASN A 221 -4.55 8.73 -3.29
N PRO A 222 -5.86 8.65 -2.95
CA PRO A 222 -6.94 8.95 -3.88
C PRO A 222 -6.81 10.36 -4.46
N CYS A 223 -7.11 10.51 -5.75
CA CYS A 223 -6.95 11.74 -6.52
C CYS A 223 -5.50 12.21 -6.78
N LEU A 224 -4.49 11.68 -6.07
CA LEU A 224 -3.10 12.15 -6.11
C LEU A 224 -2.11 11.04 -5.71
N THR A 225 -1.87 10.09 -6.61
CA THR A 225 -0.89 9.01 -6.41
C THR A 225 0.50 9.58 -6.15
N PHE A 226 1.18 9.12 -5.10
CA PHE A 226 2.60 9.45 -4.91
C PHE A 226 3.46 8.43 -5.67
N ALA A 227 4.54 8.91 -6.28
CA ALA A 227 5.44 8.08 -7.07
C ALA A 227 6.91 8.43 -6.76
N THR A 228 7.76 7.40 -6.76
CA THR A 228 9.22 7.59 -6.63
C THR A 228 9.83 8.15 -7.91
N PRO A 229 10.84 9.04 -7.81
CA PRO A 229 11.56 9.52 -9.00
C PRO A 229 12.43 8.41 -9.63
N THR A 230 12.61 7.26 -8.97
CA THR A 230 13.34 6.13 -9.57
C THR A 230 12.56 5.48 -10.73
N LEU A 231 11.29 5.85 -10.96
CA LEU A 231 10.52 5.43 -12.13
C LEU A 231 10.89 6.20 -13.41
N LEU A 232 11.61 7.32 -13.29
CA LEU A 232 12.01 8.17 -14.42
C LEU A 232 13.17 7.55 -15.21
N ALA A 233 12.90 6.44 -15.88
CA ALA A 233 13.87 5.69 -16.66
C ALA A 233 14.16 6.31 -18.04
N GLY A 234 13.31 7.23 -18.51
CA GLY A 234 13.44 7.91 -19.80
C GLY A 234 12.89 7.12 -20.99
N ASP A 235 12.25 5.97 -20.73
CA ASP A 235 11.73 5.06 -21.77
C ASP A 235 10.35 4.46 -21.41
N LYS A 236 9.75 4.90 -20.30
CA LYS A 236 8.46 4.43 -19.76
C LYS A 236 8.46 2.98 -19.29
N SER A 237 9.61 2.31 -19.27
CA SER A 237 9.69 0.87 -18.93
C SER A 237 9.25 0.53 -17.51
N LEU A 238 9.22 1.51 -16.61
CA LEU A 238 8.80 1.35 -15.21
C LEU A 238 7.38 1.91 -14.96
N SER A 239 6.63 2.26 -16.02
CA SER A 239 5.28 2.80 -15.93
C SER A 239 4.25 1.79 -15.38
N ASN A 240 4.59 0.49 -15.30
CA ASN A 240 3.72 -0.52 -14.70
C ASN A 240 3.41 -0.23 -13.21
N VAL A 241 4.28 0.50 -12.52
CA VAL A 241 3.97 0.98 -11.16
C VAL A 241 2.76 1.93 -11.20
N ILE A 242 2.61 2.77 -12.21
CA ILE A 242 1.40 3.61 -12.35
C ILE A 242 0.15 2.74 -12.60
N ALA A 243 0.25 1.66 -13.38
CA ALA A 243 -0.86 0.72 -13.55
C ALA A 243 -1.26 0.04 -12.21
N HIS A 244 -0.29 -0.23 -11.33
CA HIS A 244 -0.52 -0.72 -9.98
C HIS A 244 -1.30 0.31 -9.15
N GLU A 245 -0.81 1.54 -9.07
CA GLU A 245 -1.47 2.61 -8.29
C GLU A 245 -2.86 2.99 -8.87
N ILE A 246 -3.05 2.87 -10.20
CA ILE A 246 -4.37 3.01 -10.83
C ILE A 246 -5.29 1.91 -10.32
N SER A 247 -4.84 0.66 -10.29
CA SER A 247 -5.64 -0.50 -9.89
C SER A 247 -6.17 -0.39 -8.47
N HIS A 248 -5.37 0.16 -7.55
CA HIS A 248 -5.78 0.43 -6.18
C HIS A 248 -7.02 1.34 -6.05
N SER A 249 -7.32 2.13 -7.07
CA SER A 249 -8.55 2.95 -7.13
C SER A 249 -9.83 2.11 -6.99
N TRP A 250 -9.75 0.80 -7.28
CA TRP A 250 -10.79 -0.18 -6.99
C TRP A 250 -10.39 -1.12 -5.84
N THR A 251 -9.19 -1.70 -5.89
CA THR A 251 -8.74 -2.75 -4.94
C THR A 251 -7.79 -2.17 -3.88
N GLY A 252 -8.35 -1.68 -2.78
CA GLY A 252 -7.63 -0.98 -1.71
C GLY A 252 -8.38 0.29 -1.29
N ASN A 253 -8.66 1.16 -2.27
CA ASN A 253 -9.34 2.44 -2.02
C ASN A 253 -10.86 2.30 -1.97
N LEU A 254 -11.45 1.55 -2.91
CA LEU A 254 -12.90 1.35 -2.97
C LEU A 254 -13.34 0.12 -2.17
N VAL A 255 -12.56 -0.96 -2.25
CA VAL A 255 -12.70 -2.15 -1.40
C VAL A 255 -11.43 -2.29 -0.58
N THR A 256 -11.51 -2.05 0.73
CA THR A 256 -10.33 -1.99 1.62
C THR A 256 -10.25 -3.25 2.49
N ASN A 257 -9.05 -3.74 2.80
CA ASN A 257 -8.84 -4.70 3.89
C ASN A 257 -9.38 -4.16 5.24
N LYS A 258 -10.06 -5.03 6.01
CA LYS A 258 -10.63 -4.64 7.31
C LYS A 258 -9.58 -4.48 8.41
N THR A 259 -8.52 -5.27 8.34
CA THR A 259 -7.35 -5.21 9.22
C THR A 259 -6.10 -5.47 8.38
N TRP A 260 -4.91 -5.14 8.90
CA TRP A 260 -3.65 -5.35 8.20
C TRP A 260 -3.30 -6.84 7.99
N GLU A 261 -3.90 -7.76 8.75
CA GLU A 261 -3.75 -9.21 8.51
C GLU A 261 -4.36 -9.63 7.15
N HIS A 262 -5.33 -8.86 6.65
CA HIS A 262 -5.97 -9.08 5.36
C HIS A 262 -5.37 -8.21 4.23
N PHE A 263 -4.16 -7.66 4.42
CA PHE A 263 -3.54 -6.73 3.47
C PHE A 263 -3.37 -7.31 2.05
N TRP A 264 -3.24 -8.64 1.93
CA TRP A 264 -3.23 -9.31 0.64
C TRP A 264 -4.49 -9.07 -0.21
N LEU A 265 -5.64 -8.74 0.40
CA LEU A 265 -6.85 -8.40 -0.35
C LEU A 265 -6.67 -7.12 -1.17
N ASN A 266 -5.93 -6.15 -0.65
CA ASN A 266 -5.56 -4.96 -1.40
C ASN A 266 -4.53 -5.36 -2.46
N GLU A 267 -3.41 -5.95 -2.02
CA GLU A 267 -2.24 -6.09 -2.88
C GLU A 267 -2.34 -7.20 -3.91
N GLY A 268 -2.83 -8.38 -3.52
CA GLY A 268 -3.00 -9.49 -4.44
C GLY A 268 -3.96 -9.16 -5.58
N HIS A 269 -5.10 -8.52 -5.27
CA HIS A 269 -6.05 -8.08 -6.30
C HIS A 269 -5.52 -6.93 -7.14
N THR A 270 -4.75 -6.01 -6.55
CA THR A 270 -4.13 -4.91 -7.28
C THR A 270 -3.08 -5.41 -8.26
N VAL A 271 -2.18 -6.32 -7.84
CA VAL A 271 -1.21 -6.95 -8.75
C VAL A 271 -1.92 -7.76 -9.84
N TYR A 272 -3.05 -8.42 -9.51
CA TYR A 272 -3.87 -9.11 -10.51
C TYR A 272 -4.43 -8.13 -11.55
N LEU A 273 -5.03 -7.02 -11.12
CA LEU A 273 -5.58 -6.01 -12.02
C LEU A 273 -4.49 -5.26 -12.80
N GLU A 274 -3.36 -4.92 -12.18
CA GLU A 274 -2.16 -4.35 -12.83
C GLU A 274 -1.72 -5.23 -14.00
N ARG A 275 -1.58 -6.53 -13.75
CA ARG A 275 -1.14 -7.50 -14.76
C ARG A 275 -2.21 -7.71 -15.84
N MET A 276 -3.49 -7.57 -15.51
CA MET A 276 -4.58 -7.56 -16.50
C MET A 276 -4.58 -6.29 -17.37
N ILE A 277 -4.24 -5.13 -16.82
CA ILE A 277 -4.01 -3.91 -17.62
C ILE A 277 -2.84 -4.16 -18.59
N GLY A 278 -1.73 -4.70 -18.08
CA GLY A 278 -0.59 -5.10 -18.91
C GLY A 278 -0.96 -6.11 -20.01
N ARG A 279 -1.86 -7.06 -19.72
CA ARG A 279 -2.41 -8.00 -20.72
C ARG A 279 -3.10 -7.29 -21.87
N CYS A 280 -3.95 -6.32 -21.54
CA CYS A 280 -4.75 -5.59 -22.51
C CYS A 280 -3.92 -4.59 -23.33
N MET A 281 -2.90 -3.98 -22.73
CA MET A 281 -2.05 -3.00 -23.39
C MET A 281 -0.93 -3.64 -24.21
N GLU A 282 -0.39 -4.77 -23.74
CA GLU A 282 0.76 -5.44 -24.36
C GLU A 282 0.35 -6.81 -24.94
N SER A 283 0.18 -7.81 -24.08
CA SER A 283 -0.20 -9.18 -24.47
C SER A 283 -0.38 -10.10 -23.27
N GLU A 284 -1.01 -11.27 -23.50
CA GLU A 284 -1.05 -12.36 -22.53
C GLU A 284 0.36 -12.87 -22.17
N GLN A 285 1.27 -12.94 -23.14
CA GLN A 285 2.66 -13.33 -22.89
C GLN A 285 3.35 -12.33 -21.97
N PHE A 286 3.10 -11.02 -22.13
CA PHE A 286 3.63 -10.00 -21.23
C PHE A 286 3.07 -10.14 -19.81
N ARG A 287 1.77 -10.42 -19.66
CA ARG A 287 1.15 -10.69 -18.34
C ARG A 287 1.87 -11.84 -17.62
N GLN A 288 2.06 -12.95 -18.32
CA GLN A 288 2.69 -14.15 -17.76
C GLN A 288 4.19 -13.93 -17.51
N PHE A 289 4.87 -13.16 -18.36
CA PHE A 289 6.25 -12.75 -18.13
C PHE A 289 6.40 -11.94 -16.83
N LYS A 290 5.51 -10.99 -16.56
CA LYS A 290 5.50 -10.24 -15.29
C LYS A 290 5.16 -11.15 -14.10
N ALA A 291 4.29 -12.14 -14.27
CA ALA A 291 4.00 -13.16 -13.26
C ALA A 291 5.22 -14.05 -12.92
N ILE A 292 6.01 -14.44 -13.92
CA ILE A 292 7.29 -15.16 -13.73
C ILE A 292 8.27 -14.29 -12.94
N GLY A 293 8.35 -13.00 -13.23
CA GLY A 293 9.11 -12.02 -12.44
C GLY A 293 8.67 -12.00 -10.98
N GLY A 294 7.37 -11.82 -10.76
CA GLY A 294 6.75 -11.78 -9.43
C GLY A 294 6.98 -13.04 -8.59
N TRP A 295 6.90 -14.23 -9.21
CA TRP A 295 7.21 -15.49 -8.53
C TRP A 295 8.65 -15.53 -7.98
N LYS A 296 9.61 -14.96 -8.71
CA LYS A 296 11.01 -14.86 -8.24
C LYS A 296 11.16 -13.87 -7.10
N GLU A 297 10.49 -12.72 -7.17
CA GLU A 297 10.48 -11.75 -6.06
C GLU A 297 9.81 -12.34 -4.79
N LEU A 298 8.80 -13.20 -4.93
CA LEU A 298 8.24 -13.96 -3.81
C LEU A 298 9.26 -14.93 -3.22
N GLN A 299 9.96 -15.67 -4.07
CA GLN A 299 11.02 -16.59 -3.63
C GLN A 299 12.12 -15.86 -2.87
N ASP A 300 12.55 -14.69 -3.34
CA ASP A 300 13.57 -13.85 -2.68
C ASP A 300 13.11 -13.36 -1.31
N SER A 301 11.83 -12.96 -1.19
CA SER A 301 11.25 -12.57 0.11
C SER A 301 11.17 -13.76 1.06
N VAL A 302 10.66 -14.91 0.62
CA VAL A 302 10.59 -16.13 1.44
C VAL A 302 11.99 -16.57 1.90
N ASN A 303 12.98 -16.51 1.02
CA ASN A 303 14.37 -16.83 1.36
C ASN A 303 14.95 -15.82 2.37
N THR A 304 14.60 -14.54 2.25
CA THR A 304 15.04 -13.48 3.16
C THR A 304 14.44 -13.64 4.56
N PHE A 305 13.14 -13.92 4.67
CA PHE A 305 12.46 -14.11 5.95
C PHE A 305 12.73 -15.46 6.59
N GLY A 306 12.99 -16.48 5.77
CA GLY A 306 13.00 -17.90 6.14
C GLY A 306 11.67 -18.57 5.83
N ALA A 307 11.72 -19.80 5.30
CA ALA A 307 10.54 -20.54 4.83
C ALA A 307 9.50 -20.84 5.92
N ASP A 308 9.93 -20.94 7.19
CA ASP A 308 9.05 -21.21 8.34
C ASP A 308 8.57 -19.93 9.05
N ASN A 309 8.93 -18.75 8.53
CA ASN A 309 8.59 -17.47 9.17
C ASN A 309 7.09 -17.16 8.98
N PRO A 310 6.30 -16.95 10.06
CA PRO A 310 4.87 -16.65 9.96
C PRO A 310 4.53 -15.40 9.14
N LEU A 311 5.46 -14.46 8.96
CA LEU A 311 5.28 -13.28 8.13
C LEU A 311 5.24 -13.61 6.62
N THR A 312 5.53 -14.87 6.25
CA THR A 312 5.35 -15.38 4.89
C THR A 312 3.98 -16.04 4.66
N ASN A 313 3.11 -16.06 5.68
CA ASN A 313 1.70 -16.39 5.51
C ASN A 313 1.01 -15.34 4.64
N LEU A 314 0.00 -15.74 3.87
CA LEU A 314 -0.82 -14.79 3.12
C LEU A 314 -1.73 -13.97 4.06
N VAL A 315 -2.18 -14.61 5.14
CA VAL A 315 -2.89 -14.00 6.26
C VAL A 315 -2.04 -14.22 7.53
N PRO A 316 -1.04 -13.36 7.79
CA PRO A 316 -0.22 -13.46 9.00
C PRO A 316 -1.02 -13.04 10.24
N SER A 317 -0.59 -13.51 11.41
CA SER A 317 -1.03 -12.89 12.66
C SER A 317 -0.10 -11.72 12.98
N LEU A 318 -0.67 -10.54 13.23
CA LEU A 318 0.10 -9.32 13.52
C LEU A 318 0.02 -8.89 14.98
N GLN A 319 -0.38 -9.80 15.88
CA GLN A 319 -0.35 -9.54 17.32
C GLN A 319 1.08 -9.24 17.76
N ASP A 320 1.30 -8.05 18.33
CA ASP A 320 2.60 -7.56 18.83
C ASP A 320 3.70 -7.43 17.75
N VAL A 321 3.32 -7.37 16.47
CA VAL A 321 4.22 -7.13 15.33
C VAL A 321 3.98 -5.72 14.81
N ASP A 322 5.06 -4.96 14.62
CA ASP A 322 5.01 -3.70 13.88
C ASP A 322 4.63 -4.01 12.41
N PRO A 323 3.53 -3.47 11.86
CA PRO A 323 3.14 -3.73 10.48
C PRO A 323 4.27 -3.43 9.46
N ASP A 324 5.15 -2.47 9.74
CA ASP A 324 6.30 -2.17 8.87
C ASP A 324 7.32 -3.32 8.82
N ASP A 325 7.40 -4.15 9.87
CA ASP A 325 8.25 -5.35 9.90
C ASP A 325 7.64 -6.52 9.10
N ALA A 326 6.32 -6.52 8.92
CA ALA A 326 5.60 -7.50 8.08
C ALA A 326 5.58 -7.11 6.60
N PHE A 327 5.88 -5.84 6.27
CA PHE A 327 5.87 -5.34 4.91
C PHE A 327 6.91 -6.06 4.02
N SER A 328 6.44 -6.69 2.96
CA SER A 328 7.25 -7.49 2.03
C SER A 328 6.53 -7.67 0.69
N SER A 329 7.13 -8.38 -0.28
CA SER A 329 6.44 -8.77 -1.52
C SER A 329 5.49 -9.96 -1.33
N VAL A 330 5.40 -10.56 -0.14
CA VAL A 330 4.53 -11.73 0.13
C VAL A 330 3.05 -11.44 -0.16
N PRO A 331 2.38 -10.45 0.45
CA PRO A 331 0.95 -10.20 0.21
C PRO A 331 0.64 -9.86 -1.26
N TYR A 332 1.59 -9.23 -1.96
CA TYR A 332 1.53 -8.92 -3.39
C TYR A 332 1.54 -10.19 -4.23
N GLU A 333 2.63 -10.95 -4.16
CA GLU A 333 2.92 -12.02 -5.10
C GLU A 333 2.28 -13.36 -4.72
N LYS A 334 2.18 -13.67 -3.42
CA LYS A 334 1.44 -14.85 -2.93
C LYS A 334 -0.07 -14.64 -3.12
N GLY A 335 -0.56 -13.41 -2.92
CA GLY A 335 -1.94 -13.01 -3.21
C GLY A 335 -2.26 -13.12 -4.70
N PHE A 336 -1.40 -12.56 -5.56
CA PHE A 336 -1.52 -12.73 -7.00
C PHE A 336 -1.50 -14.21 -7.42
N ALA A 337 -0.56 -15.01 -6.89
CA ALA A 337 -0.44 -16.42 -7.25
C ALA A 337 -1.70 -17.21 -6.90
N LEU A 338 -2.36 -16.91 -5.78
CA LEU A 338 -3.66 -17.47 -5.43
C LEU A 338 -4.72 -17.11 -6.46
N LEU A 339 -4.84 -15.82 -6.80
CA LEU A 339 -5.84 -15.34 -7.75
C LEU A 339 -5.63 -15.92 -9.15
N TYR A 340 -4.37 -16.01 -9.61
CA TYR A 340 -4.01 -16.63 -10.88
C TYR A 340 -4.31 -18.13 -10.87
N HIS A 341 -4.03 -18.83 -9.77
CA HIS A 341 -4.39 -20.25 -9.63
C HIS A 341 -5.91 -20.47 -9.69
N LEU A 342 -6.68 -19.59 -9.02
CA LEU A 342 -8.14 -19.63 -9.08
C LEU A 342 -8.66 -19.29 -10.48
N GLU A 343 -8.04 -18.34 -11.19
CA GLU A 343 -8.33 -18.04 -12.59
C GLU A 343 -8.23 -19.30 -13.47
N GLU A 344 -7.12 -20.03 -13.38
CA GLU A 344 -6.91 -21.27 -14.14
C GLU A 344 -8.00 -22.32 -13.82
N LEU A 345 -8.33 -22.49 -12.54
CA LEU A 345 -9.35 -23.45 -12.10
C LEU A 345 -10.78 -23.04 -12.51
N MET A 346 -11.07 -21.73 -12.55
CA MET A 346 -12.41 -21.21 -12.80
C MET A 346 -12.73 -21.03 -14.28
N GLY A 347 -11.76 -21.26 -15.18
CA GLY A 347 -11.99 -21.26 -16.63
C GLY A 347 -11.41 -20.06 -17.37
N GLY A 348 -10.36 -19.45 -16.84
CA GLY A 348 -9.56 -18.45 -17.52
C GLY A 348 -9.85 -16.99 -17.12
N PRO A 349 -9.04 -16.06 -17.65
CA PRO A 349 -9.01 -14.67 -17.20
C PRO A 349 -10.31 -13.91 -17.42
N GLU A 350 -11.07 -14.18 -18.49
CA GLU A 350 -12.35 -13.51 -18.75
C GLU A 350 -13.40 -13.90 -17.71
N VAL A 351 -13.46 -15.19 -17.35
CA VAL A 351 -14.39 -15.71 -16.34
C VAL A 351 -14.03 -15.15 -14.96
N PHE A 352 -12.75 -15.17 -14.62
CA PHE A 352 -12.30 -14.70 -13.30
C PHE A 352 -12.38 -13.18 -13.15
N MET A 353 -12.14 -12.40 -14.23
CA MET A 353 -12.35 -10.95 -14.21
C MET A 353 -13.83 -10.60 -13.97
N GLY A 354 -14.77 -11.44 -14.43
CA GLY A 354 -16.19 -11.35 -14.08
C GLY A 354 -16.43 -11.43 -12.57
N PHE A 355 -15.73 -12.34 -11.88
CA PHE A 355 -15.74 -12.42 -10.41
C PHE A 355 -15.12 -11.17 -9.78
N VAL A 356 -13.94 -10.73 -10.24
CA VAL A 356 -13.26 -9.54 -9.67
C VAL A 356 -14.16 -8.30 -9.76
N LYS A 357 -14.82 -8.09 -10.91
CA LYS A 357 -15.79 -7.00 -11.07
C LYS A 357 -16.98 -7.12 -10.10
N SER A 358 -17.51 -8.33 -9.92
CA SER A 358 -18.59 -8.58 -8.96
C SER A 358 -18.14 -8.35 -7.51
N TYR A 359 -16.92 -8.75 -7.15
CA TYR A 359 -16.31 -8.49 -5.84
C TYR A 359 -16.20 -6.99 -5.57
N ILE A 360 -15.65 -6.23 -6.52
CA ILE A 360 -15.54 -4.76 -6.42
C ILE A 360 -16.91 -4.11 -6.23
N GLN A 361 -17.91 -4.54 -7.02
CA GLN A 361 -19.27 -4.00 -6.93
C GLN A 361 -19.96 -4.33 -5.60
N LEU A 362 -19.79 -5.55 -5.10
CA LEU A 362 -20.44 -5.99 -3.87
C LEU A 362 -19.90 -5.23 -2.64
N PHE A 363 -18.59 -5.01 -2.59
CA PHE A 363 -17.91 -4.47 -1.41
C PHE A 363 -17.48 -3.01 -1.55
N ALA A 364 -17.94 -2.31 -2.59
CA ALA A 364 -17.61 -0.90 -2.79
C ALA A 364 -17.94 -0.06 -1.54
N TYR A 365 -17.03 0.85 -1.18
CA TYR A 365 -17.09 1.72 0.00
C TYR A 365 -17.12 0.98 1.34
N SER A 366 -16.61 -0.26 1.38
CA SER A 366 -16.62 -1.12 2.55
C SER A 366 -15.22 -1.69 2.85
N SER A 367 -15.08 -2.26 4.05
CA SER A 367 -13.86 -2.98 4.46
C SER A 367 -14.12 -4.46 4.64
N VAL A 368 -13.24 -5.32 4.12
CA VAL A 368 -13.47 -6.75 3.87
C VAL A 368 -12.40 -7.62 4.54
N THR A 369 -12.82 -8.78 5.05
CA THR A 369 -11.98 -9.86 5.57
C THR A 369 -11.78 -10.96 4.54
N THR A 370 -10.72 -11.76 4.69
CA THR A 370 -10.47 -12.94 3.83
C THR A 370 -11.69 -13.87 3.76
N ASP A 371 -12.41 -14.07 4.86
CA ASP A 371 -13.59 -14.95 4.90
C ASP A 371 -14.77 -14.37 4.14
N GLU A 372 -15.03 -13.05 4.25
CA GLU A 372 -16.06 -12.37 3.46
C GLU A 372 -15.76 -12.46 1.95
N TRP A 373 -14.50 -12.24 1.56
CA TRP A 373 -14.04 -12.43 0.17
C TRP A 373 -14.26 -13.87 -0.31
N LYS A 374 -13.85 -14.86 0.50
CA LYS A 374 -13.97 -16.29 0.16
C LYS A 374 -15.44 -16.71 0.06
N ASN A 375 -16.30 -16.25 0.96
CA ASN A 375 -17.72 -16.51 0.91
C ASN A 375 -18.35 -15.98 -0.38
N HIS A 376 -17.96 -14.78 -0.83
CA HIS A 376 -18.40 -14.25 -2.11
C HIS A 376 -17.90 -15.07 -3.29
N LEU A 377 -16.62 -15.51 -3.28
CA LEU A 377 -16.07 -16.40 -4.30
C LEU A 377 -16.90 -17.69 -4.45
N PHE A 378 -17.24 -18.34 -3.33
CA PHE A 378 -18.07 -19.55 -3.32
C PHE A 378 -19.50 -19.27 -3.79
N SER A 379 -20.08 -18.12 -3.43
CA SER A 379 -21.41 -17.71 -3.89
C SER A 379 -21.44 -17.41 -5.39
N TYR A 380 -20.40 -16.75 -5.92
CA TYR A 380 -20.30 -16.39 -7.33
C TYR A 380 -20.11 -17.65 -8.20
N PHE A 381 -19.21 -18.54 -7.78
CA PHE A 381 -18.93 -19.81 -8.45
C PHE A 381 -19.69 -20.99 -7.83
N LYS A 382 -20.97 -20.79 -7.47
CA LYS A 382 -21.83 -21.81 -6.85
C LYS A 382 -21.91 -23.12 -7.65
N ASP A 383 -21.80 -23.06 -8.97
CA ASP A 383 -21.83 -24.23 -9.87
C ASP A 383 -20.46 -24.92 -10.02
N LYS A 384 -19.41 -24.37 -9.39
CA LYS A 384 -18.03 -24.92 -9.36
C LYS A 384 -17.50 -25.10 -7.94
N VAL A 385 -18.38 -25.20 -6.94
CA VAL A 385 -18.00 -25.41 -5.52
C VAL A 385 -17.15 -26.67 -5.34
N ASP A 386 -17.40 -27.73 -6.12
CA ASP A 386 -16.58 -28.95 -6.08
C ASP A 386 -15.13 -28.72 -6.52
N VAL A 387 -14.87 -27.72 -7.36
CA VAL A 387 -13.51 -27.32 -7.74
C VAL A 387 -12.88 -26.48 -6.62
N LEU A 388 -13.63 -25.51 -6.07
CA LEU A 388 -13.17 -24.68 -4.95
C LEU A 388 -12.88 -25.49 -3.67
N ASN A 389 -13.64 -26.55 -3.42
CA ASN A 389 -13.44 -27.45 -2.28
C ASN A 389 -12.13 -28.26 -2.38
N LYS A 390 -11.53 -28.38 -3.57
CA LYS A 390 -10.25 -29.05 -3.77
C LYS A 390 -9.04 -28.13 -3.56
N VAL A 391 -9.26 -26.82 -3.48
CA VAL A 391 -8.20 -25.86 -3.17
C VAL A 391 -7.80 -26.03 -1.71
N ASP A 392 -6.50 -26.20 -1.45
CA ASP A 392 -5.95 -26.25 -0.10
C ASP A 392 -5.91 -24.85 0.51
N TRP A 393 -7.07 -24.35 0.93
CA TRP A 393 -7.24 -23.02 1.51
C TRP A 393 -6.37 -22.78 2.73
N ASN A 394 -6.11 -23.82 3.54
CA ASN A 394 -5.28 -23.66 4.73
C ASN A 394 -3.82 -23.41 4.32
N SER A 395 -3.29 -24.19 3.38
CA SER A 395 -1.92 -24.00 2.91
C SER A 395 -1.72 -22.68 2.16
N TRP A 396 -2.72 -22.22 1.41
CA TRP A 396 -2.65 -20.91 0.74
C TRP A 396 -2.66 -19.75 1.74
N MET A 397 -3.51 -19.81 2.77
CA MET A 397 -3.76 -18.66 3.65
C MET A 397 -2.81 -18.60 4.85
N PHE A 398 -2.58 -19.75 5.50
CA PHE A 398 -2.04 -19.81 6.87
C PHE A 398 -0.76 -20.64 7.02
N THR A 399 -0.22 -21.17 5.93
CA THR A 399 1.07 -21.89 5.94
C THR A 399 2.19 -21.00 5.40
N PRO A 400 3.33 -20.93 6.11
CA PRO A 400 4.46 -20.12 5.70
C PRO A 400 5.19 -20.73 4.50
N GLY A 401 6.05 -19.93 3.88
CA GLY A 401 6.85 -20.34 2.73
C GLY A 401 6.14 -20.12 1.39
N MET A 402 6.64 -20.81 0.36
CA MET A 402 6.11 -20.73 -0.99
C MET A 402 4.70 -21.35 -1.08
N PRO A 403 3.85 -20.92 -2.03
CA PRO A 403 2.53 -21.49 -2.24
C PRO A 403 2.56 -23.01 -2.49
N PRO A 404 1.48 -23.74 -2.16
CA PRO A 404 1.42 -25.19 -2.38
C PRO A 404 1.37 -25.58 -3.87
N VAL A 405 1.02 -24.62 -4.74
CA VAL A 405 0.94 -24.82 -6.19
C VAL A 405 1.67 -23.67 -6.87
N LYS A 406 2.61 -23.99 -7.76
CA LYS A 406 3.19 -23.04 -8.71
C LYS A 406 2.35 -23.04 -9.98
N PRO A 407 1.71 -21.92 -10.35
CA PRO A 407 1.01 -21.82 -11.62
C PRO A 407 1.94 -22.06 -12.81
N GLN A 408 1.39 -22.52 -13.92
CA GLN A 408 2.16 -22.71 -15.15
C GLN A 408 2.12 -21.41 -15.95
N TYR A 409 3.29 -20.99 -16.44
CA TYR A 409 3.43 -19.75 -17.19
C TYR A 409 4.04 -20.04 -18.56
N ASP A 410 3.55 -19.34 -19.57
CA ASP A 410 4.16 -19.18 -20.88
C ASP A 410 5.52 -18.48 -20.70
N THR A 411 6.55 -19.13 -21.21
CA THR A 411 7.95 -18.71 -21.05
C THR A 411 8.49 -17.98 -22.28
N THR A 412 7.68 -17.73 -23.31
CA THR A 412 8.11 -17.22 -24.62
C THR A 412 8.98 -15.95 -24.50
N LEU A 413 8.57 -14.99 -23.66
CA LEU A 413 9.34 -13.75 -23.45
C LEU A 413 10.56 -13.93 -22.53
N SER A 414 10.56 -14.98 -21.70
CA SER A 414 11.67 -15.32 -20.80
C SER A 414 12.73 -16.22 -21.44
N ASP A 415 12.42 -16.95 -22.51
CA ASP A 415 13.32 -17.94 -23.12
C ASP A 415 14.68 -17.35 -23.50
N ALA A 416 14.69 -16.17 -24.12
CA ALA A 416 15.93 -15.48 -24.47
C ALA A 416 16.75 -15.06 -23.23
N CYS A 417 16.06 -14.68 -22.14
CA CYS A 417 16.68 -14.32 -20.87
C CYS A 417 17.30 -15.54 -20.19
N ILE A 418 16.57 -16.66 -20.17
CA ILE A 418 17.01 -17.94 -19.63
C ILE A 418 18.21 -18.47 -20.40
N ALA A 419 18.14 -18.48 -21.74
CA ALA A 419 19.23 -18.93 -22.59
C ALA A 419 20.49 -18.09 -22.41
N LEU A 420 20.37 -16.76 -22.29
CA LEU A 420 21.51 -15.88 -22.05
C LEU A 420 22.09 -16.08 -20.64
N SER A 421 21.23 -16.20 -19.61
CA SER A 421 21.65 -16.49 -18.23
C SER A 421 22.45 -17.80 -18.16
N GLN A 422 21.91 -18.88 -18.72
CA GLN A 422 22.57 -20.19 -18.72
C GLN A 422 23.90 -20.19 -19.46
N ARG A 423 24.01 -19.43 -20.56
CA ARG A 423 25.30 -19.24 -21.24
C ARG A 423 26.32 -18.61 -20.30
N TRP A 424 25.96 -17.54 -19.61
CA TRP A 424 26.83 -16.84 -18.66
C TRP A 424 27.22 -17.67 -17.43
N VAL A 425 26.36 -18.58 -16.99
CA VAL A 425 26.70 -19.49 -15.86
C VAL A 425 27.72 -20.55 -16.28
N LYS A 426 27.73 -20.95 -17.57
CA LYS A 426 28.50 -22.10 -18.03
C LYS A 426 29.97 -21.80 -18.35
N ASP A 427 30.23 -20.92 -19.32
CA ASP A 427 31.60 -20.56 -19.73
C ASP A 427 31.66 -19.16 -20.35
N LEU A 428 32.87 -18.59 -20.41
CA LEU A 428 33.13 -17.22 -20.89
C LEU A 428 33.20 -17.08 -22.42
N ASN A 429 33.00 -18.14 -23.19
CA ASN A 429 33.23 -18.10 -24.62
C ASN A 429 32.03 -17.49 -25.36
N CYS A 430 32.31 -16.76 -26.43
CA CYS A 430 31.32 -16.34 -27.41
C CYS A 430 30.25 -15.33 -26.94
N PHE A 431 30.57 -14.40 -26.02
CA PHE A 431 29.71 -13.24 -25.73
C PHE A 431 30.04 -12.04 -26.61
N LYS A 432 29.00 -11.30 -27.00
CA LYS A 432 29.11 -10.10 -27.84
C LYS A 432 28.22 -9.00 -27.28
N GLU A 433 28.61 -7.75 -27.45
CA GLU A 433 27.80 -6.57 -27.10
C GLU A 433 26.36 -6.65 -27.65
N SER A 434 26.17 -7.29 -28.82
CA SER A 434 24.85 -7.48 -29.43
C SER A 434 23.89 -8.40 -28.67
N ASP A 435 24.38 -9.22 -27.73
CA ASP A 435 23.58 -10.25 -27.03
C ASP A 435 22.46 -9.63 -26.18
N VAL A 436 22.63 -8.38 -25.73
CA VAL A 436 21.65 -7.64 -24.92
C VAL A 436 20.87 -6.59 -25.72
N LYS A 437 21.32 -6.22 -26.93
CA LYS A 437 20.72 -5.12 -27.72
C LYS A 437 19.31 -5.41 -28.20
N THR A 438 18.94 -6.68 -28.35
CA THR A 438 17.61 -7.11 -28.77
C THR A 438 16.65 -7.34 -27.60
N LEU A 439 17.16 -7.29 -26.36
CA LEU A 439 16.34 -7.49 -25.17
C LEU A 439 15.69 -6.16 -24.77
N SER A 440 14.40 -6.21 -24.45
CA SER A 440 13.73 -5.08 -23.80
C SER A 440 14.30 -4.85 -22.40
N SER A 441 14.07 -3.66 -21.82
CA SER A 441 14.41 -3.38 -20.41
C SER A 441 13.80 -4.39 -19.45
N HIS A 442 12.57 -4.83 -19.71
CA HIS A 442 11.90 -5.92 -18.99
C HIS A 442 12.67 -7.24 -19.06
N GLN A 443 13.17 -7.61 -20.23
CA GLN A 443 13.99 -8.81 -20.43
C GLN A 443 15.38 -8.69 -19.81
N LEU A 444 15.98 -7.49 -19.78
CA LEU A 444 17.24 -7.24 -19.08
C LEU A 444 17.09 -7.36 -17.56
N ILE A 445 15.98 -6.85 -17.01
CA ILE A 445 15.62 -7.03 -15.60
C ILE A 445 15.50 -8.53 -15.30
N GLU A 446 14.80 -9.29 -16.13
CA GLU A 446 14.64 -10.73 -15.98
C GLU A 446 15.97 -11.48 -16.07
N PHE A 447 16.78 -11.20 -17.09
CA PHE A 447 18.12 -11.77 -17.27
C PHE A 447 19.00 -11.58 -16.02
N LEU A 448 19.07 -10.35 -15.50
CA LEU A 448 19.83 -10.07 -14.27
C LEU A 448 19.22 -10.72 -13.03
N SER A 449 17.89 -10.87 -12.99
CA SER A 449 17.20 -11.57 -11.91
C SER A 449 17.54 -13.07 -11.90
N LEU A 450 17.58 -13.69 -13.07
CA LEU A 450 17.99 -15.09 -13.21
C LEU A 450 19.43 -15.29 -12.74
N LEU A 451 20.36 -14.42 -13.12
CA LEU A 451 21.73 -14.47 -12.63
C LEU A 451 21.84 -14.29 -11.11
N LEU A 452 20.95 -13.51 -10.51
CA LEU A 452 20.88 -13.35 -9.05
C LEU A 452 20.29 -14.58 -8.34
N GLN A 453 19.67 -15.53 -9.04
CA GLN A 453 19.21 -16.79 -8.42
C GLN A 453 20.28 -17.88 -8.40
N GLU A 454 21.30 -17.74 -9.24
CA GLU A 454 22.44 -18.65 -9.30
C GLU A 454 23.41 -18.43 -8.14
N ASP A 455 24.34 -19.36 -7.94
CA ASP A 455 25.48 -19.15 -7.07
C ASP A 455 26.33 -17.96 -7.56
N PRO A 456 27.06 -17.25 -6.67
CA PRO A 456 27.90 -16.12 -7.06
C PRO A 456 28.84 -16.49 -8.21
N LEU A 457 28.69 -15.80 -9.34
CA LEU A 457 29.53 -16.01 -10.52
C LEU A 457 31.00 -15.67 -10.21
N PRO A 458 31.96 -16.26 -10.94
CA PRO A 458 33.35 -15.84 -10.83
C PRO A 458 33.52 -14.35 -11.19
N LEU A 459 34.40 -13.64 -10.48
CA LEU A 459 34.67 -12.21 -10.70
C LEU A 459 35.00 -11.86 -12.17
N THR A 460 35.65 -12.79 -12.89
CA THR A 460 35.96 -12.64 -14.33
C THR A 460 34.71 -12.49 -15.19
N HIS A 461 33.58 -13.11 -14.81
CA HIS A 461 32.33 -13.05 -15.55
C HIS A 461 31.67 -11.68 -15.44
N VAL A 462 31.51 -11.16 -14.22
CA VAL A 462 30.92 -9.82 -14.03
C VAL A 462 31.81 -8.73 -14.63
N LYS A 463 33.14 -8.84 -14.54
CA LYS A 463 34.05 -7.91 -15.24
C LYS A 463 33.88 -7.97 -16.77
N LYS A 464 33.71 -9.17 -17.34
CA LYS A 464 33.47 -9.34 -18.77
C LYS A 464 32.09 -8.83 -19.20
N MET A 465 31.05 -9.03 -18.38
CA MET A 465 29.73 -8.43 -18.60
C MET A 465 29.80 -6.91 -18.64
N GLN A 466 30.53 -6.28 -17.70
CA GLN A 466 30.72 -4.83 -17.73
C GLN A 466 31.42 -4.38 -19.01
N GLU A 467 32.51 -5.05 -19.40
CA GLU A 467 33.27 -4.72 -20.62
C GLU A 467 32.39 -4.79 -21.88
N LEU A 468 31.47 -5.76 -21.93
CA LEU A 468 30.63 -6.00 -23.11
C LEU A 468 29.32 -5.24 -23.14
N TYR A 469 28.69 -4.99 -21.99
CA TYR A 469 27.30 -4.48 -21.91
C TYR A 469 27.19 -3.11 -21.25
N ASP A 470 28.25 -2.64 -20.60
CA ASP A 470 28.31 -1.35 -19.91
C ASP A 470 27.12 -1.08 -18.95
N PHE A 471 26.75 -2.07 -18.15
CA PHE A 471 25.62 -1.94 -17.22
C PHE A 471 25.82 -0.84 -16.16
N ASN A 472 27.06 -0.44 -15.86
CA ASN A 472 27.34 0.71 -14.99
C ASN A 472 26.75 2.03 -15.52
N ALA A 473 26.60 2.20 -16.83
CA ALA A 473 26.03 3.39 -17.45
C ALA A 473 24.48 3.40 -17.46
N CYS A 474 23.83 2.31 -17.03
CA CYS A 474 22.38 2.19 -17.10
C CYS A 474 21.67 3.11 -16.09
N ILE A 475 20.72 3.91 -16.60
CA ILE A 475 19.90 4.82 -15.78
C ILE A 475 18.66 4.14 -15.20
N ASN A 476 18.19 3.04 -15.79
CA ASN A 476 17.02 2.31 -15.31
C ASN A 476 17.32 1.72 -13.93
N SER A 477 16.54 2.15 -12.93
CA SER A 477 16.79 1.81 -11.52
C SER A 477 16.67 0.32 -11.23
N GLU A 478 15.74 -0.40 -11.88
CA GLU A 478 15.56 -1.85 -11.67
C GLU A 478 16.70 -2.68 -12.28
N ILE A 479 17.26 -2.24 -13.43
CA ILE A 479 18.45 -2.86 -14.04
C ILE A 479 19.69 -2.57 -13.18
N ARG A 480 19.93 -1.29 -12.88
CA ARG A 480 21.10 -0.86 -12.09
C ARG A 480 21.12 -1.51 -10.71
N PHE A 481 19.97 -1.62 -10.05
CA PHE A 481 19.84 -2.30 -8.76
C PHE A 481 20.32 -3.76 -8.82
N ARG A 482 19.78 -4.55 -9.77
CA ARG A 482 20.13 -5.97 -9.89
C ARG A 482 21.58 -6.16 -10.30
N TRP A 483 22.06 -5.32 -11.21
CA TRP A 483 23.46 -5.31 -11.62
C TRP A 483 24.41 -5.05 -10.45
N LEU A 484 24.16 -4.02 -9.64
CA LEU A 484 25.01 -3.70 -8.49
C LEU A 484 24.96 -4.79 -7.41
N ARG A 485 23.78 -5.38 -7.15
CA ARG A 485 23.67 -6.56 -6.28
C ARG A 485 24.51 -7.73 -6.79
N LEU A 486 24.41 -8.03 -8.08
CA LEU A 486 25.17 -9.12 -8.72
C LEU A 486 26.67 -8.88 -8.55
N CYS A 487 27.14 -7.66 -8.80
CA CYS A 487 28.55 -7.28 -8.67
C CYS A 487 29.07 -7.45 -7.23
N VAL A 488 28.33 -6.95 -6.24
CA VAL A 488 28.71 -7.04 -4.83
C VAL A 488 28.71 -8.50 -4.35
N ARG A 489 27.69 -9.28 -4.74
CA ARG A 489 27.62 -10.72 -4.43
C ARG A 489 28.77 -11.51 -5.05
N CYS A 490 29.21 -11.15 -6.25
CA CYS A 490 30.39 -11.71 -6.93
C CYS A 490 31.73 -11.13 -6.41
N ARG A 491 31.70 -10.40 -5.29
CA ARG A 491 32.87 -9.82 -4.60
C ARG A 491 33.67 -8.83 -5.46
N TRP A 492 33.01 -8.09 -6.35
CA TRP A 492 33.66 -7.03 -7.12
C TRP A 492 33.76 -5.72 -6.33
N GLU A 493 34.95 -5.46 -5.78
CA GLU A 493 35.19 -4.33 -4.88
C GLU A 493 34.90 -2.96 -5.51
N GLU A 494 35.23 -2.77 -6.80
CA GLU A 494 35.02 -1.49 -7.51
C GLU A 494 33.52 -1.13 -7.63
N ALA A 495 32.62 -2.09 -7.45
CA ALA A 495 31.18 -1.86 -7.47
C ALA A 495 30.62 -1.35 -6.12
N VAL A 496 31.34 -1.51 -5.01
CA VAL A 496 30.86 -1.13 -3.67
C VAL A 496 30.54 0.36 -3.56
N PRO A 497 31.41 1.29 -4.01
CA PRO A 497 31.07 2.72 -3.99
C PRO A 497 29.82 3.06 -4.82
N MET A 498 29.60 2.36 -5.93
CA MET A 498 28.41 2.56 -6.77
C MET A 498 27.14 2.02 -6.10
N ALA A 499 27.23 0.87 -5.41
CA ALA A 499 26.15 0.30 -4.62
C ALA A 499 25.76 1.20 -3.44
N LEU A 500 26.73 1.69 -2.67
CA LEU A 500 26.49 2.62 -1.56
C LEU A 500 25.97 3.98 -2.05
N LYS A 501 26.47 4.47 -3.18
CA LYS A 501 25.93 5.68 -3.82
C LYS A 501 24.46 5.49 -4.21
N MET A 502 24.11 4.39 -4.88
CA MET A 502 22.71 4.12 -5.22
C MET A 502 21.84 3.96 -3.96
N ALA A 503 22.35 3.34 -2.89
CA ALA A 503 21.61 3.16 -1.64
C ALA A 503 21.34 4.48 -0.88
N THR A 504 22.07 5.56 -1.19
CA THR A 504 22.01 6.86 -0.48
C THR A 504 21.51 8.02 -1.35
N GLU A 505 21.65 7.95 -2.68
CA GLU A 505 21.14 8.98 -3.60
C GLU A 505 19.61 8.89 -3.81
N GLN A 506 19.00 7.78 -3.40
CA GLN A 506 17.57 7.55 -3.32
C GLN A 506 17.22 6.71 -2.08
N GLY A 507 15.96 6.70 -1.66
CA GLY A 507 15.49 6.10 -0.41
C GLY A 507 14.46 4.97 -0.58
N ARG A 508 14.15 4.52 -1.81
CA ARG A 508 13.20 3.44 -2.05
C ARG A 508 13.70 2.17 -1.39
N MET A 509 12.96 1.66 -0.41
CA MET A 509 13.41 0.55 0.44
C MET A 509 13.68 -0.75 -0.34
N LYS A 510 12.96 -0.96 -1.45
CA LYS A 510 13.21 -2.04 -2.41
C LYS A 510 14.66 -2.07 -2.89
N PHE A 511 15.31 -0.91 -3.04
CA PHE A 511 16.69 -0.79 -3.48
C PHE A 511 17.65 -0.58 -2.31
N THR A 512 17.35 0.39 -1.44
CA THR A 512 18.22 0.81 -0.35
C THR A 512 18.50 -0.33 0.64
N ARG A 513 17.48 -1.07 1.09
CA ARG A 513 17.69 -2.13 2.09
C ARG A 513 18.54 -3.28 1.55
N PRO A 514 18.25 -3.89 0.38
CA PRO A 514 19.09 -4.97 -0.13
C PRO A 514 20.51 -4.51 -0.45
N LEU A 515 20.73 -3.32 -1.02
CA LEU A 515 22.08 -2.84 -1.29
C LEU A 515 22.91 -2.68 -0.02
N PHE A 516 22.34 -2.09 1.04
CA PHE A 516 23.02 -2.03 2.33
C PHE A 516 23.33 -3.43 2.89
N ARG A 517 22.39 -4.38 2.83
CA ARG A 517 22.60 -5.76 3.28
C ARG A 517 23.71 -6.48 2.51
N GLU A 518 23.74 -6.36 1.19
CA GLU A 518 24.74 -7.01 0.33
C GLU A 518 26.15 -6.48 0.62
N VAL A 519 26.31 -5.16 0.76
CA VAL A 519 27.62 -4.56 1.10
C VAL A 519 28.01 -4.91 2.54
N PHE A 520 27.07 -4.91 3.47
CA PHE A 520 27.31 -5.30 4.86
C PHE A 520 27.77 -6.75 5.01
N ASN A 521 27.23 -7.65 4.20
CA ASN A 521 27.61 -9.07 4.12
C ASN A 521 28.85 -9.31 3.23
N PHE A 522 29.49 -8.24 2.77
CA PHE A 522 30.82 -8.29 2.18
C PHE A 522 31.83 -7.90 3.25
N ASP A 523 32.41 -8.90 3.92
CA ASP A 523 33.26 -8.77 5.12
C ASP A 523 34.20 -7.55 5.11
N LYS A 524 34.88 -7.29 3.98
CA LYS A 524 35.81 -6.17 3.80
C LYS A 524 35.16 -4.77 3.91
N PHE A 525 33.87 -4.65 3.62
CA PHE A 525 33.11 -3.41 3.50
C PHE A 525 31.98 -3.29 4.53
N SER A 526 31.93 -4.20 5.51
CA SER A 526 30.89 -4.19 6.55
C SER A 526 30.90 -2.88 7.37
N ASP A 527 32.08 -2.45 7.81
CA ASP A 527 32.26 -1.19 8.54
C ASP A 527 31.94 0.03 7.67
N GLU A 528 32.28 -0.01 6.38
CA GLU A 528 31.97 1.07 5.44
C GLU A 528 30.46 1.23 5.24
N ALA A 529 29.72 0.12 5.09
CA ALA A 529 28.26 0.14 5.01
C ALA A 529 27.63 0.78 6.25
N VAL A 530 28.11 0.41 7.45
CA VAL A 530 27.65 0.99 8.72
C VAL A 530 27.99 2.48 8.80
N GLN A 531 29.22 2.87 8.45
CA GLN A 531 29.65 4.27 8.49
C GLN A 531 28.82 5.15 7.55
N VAL A 532 28.60 4.69 6.31
CA VAL A 532 27.77 5.41 5.32
C VAL A 532 26.32 5.50 5.77
N PHE A 533 25.75 4.43 6.34
CA PHE A 533 24.41 4.49 6.91
C PHE A 533 24.32 5.52 8.04
N VAL A 534 25.24 5.47 9.02
CA VAL A 534 25.23 6.38 10.17
C VAL A 534 25.37 7.84 9.74
N SER A 535 26.19 8.15 8.72
CA SER A 535 26.35 9.52 8.23
C SER A 535 25.10 10.08 7.54
N HIS A 536 24.24 9.23 6.96
CA HIS A 536 23.01 9.63 6.28
C HIS A 536 21.75 9.48 7.14
N ARG A 537 21.82 8.71 8.24
CA ARG A 537 20.69 8.29 9.07
C ARG A 537 19.71 9.41 9.41
N ALA A 538 20.23 10.59 9.78
CA ALA A 538 19.41 11.73 10.21
C ALA A 538 18.61 12.39 9.07
N ALA A 539 19.00 12.18 7.81
CA ALA A 539 18.34 12.74 6.63
C ALA A 539 17.46 11.71 5.88
N MET A 540 17.46 10.45 6.31
CA MET A 540 16.64 9.39 5.71
C MET A 540 15.19 9.49 6.17
N HIS A 541 14.27 8.92 5.38
CA HIS A 541 12.90 8.70 5.83
C HIS A 541 12.92 7.86 7.13
N PRO A 542 12.14 8.21 8.18
CA PRO A 542 12.23 7.55 9.48
C PRO A 542 12.06 6.03 9.43
N VAL A 543 11.10 5.54 8.63
CA VAL A 543 10.86 4.10 8.43
C VAL A 543 12.07 3.43 7.78
N THR A 544 12.61 4.02 6.70
CA THR A 544 13.80 3.50 6.02
C THR A 544 15.01 3.48 6.96
N SER A 545 15.21 4.53 7.74
CA SER A 545 16.28 4.58 8.75
C SER A 545 16.12 3.47 9.80
N GLY A 546 14.90 3.25 10.29
CA GLY A 546 14.61 2.19 11.26
C GLY A 546 14.93 0.81 10.70
N LEU A 547 14.43 0.49 9.51
CA LEU A 547 14.59 -0.83 8.89
C LEU A 547 16.03 -1.09 8.43
N VAL A 548 16.73 -0.12 7.83
CA VAL A 548 18.16 -0.28 7.50
C VAL A 548 19.00 -0.42 8.78
N GLY A 549 18.66 0.30 9.85
CA GLY A 549 19.32 0.15 11.15
C GLY A 549 19.19 -1.27 11.71
N LYS A 550 17.99 -1.87 11.62
CA LYS A 550 17.75 -3.29 11.98
C LYS A 550 18.57 -4.23 11.08
N ASP A 551 18.53 -4.02 9.76
CA ASP A 551 19.26 -4.85 8.78
C ASP A 551 20.78 -4.86 9.03
N LEU A 552 21.35 -3.72 9.42
CA LEU A 552 22.78 -3.53 9.70
C LEU A 552 23.17 -3.80 11.17
N LYS A 553 22.22 -4.19 12.03
CA LYS A 553 22.43 -4.44 13.46
C LYS A 553 22.99 -3.21 14.21
N VAL A 554 22.58 -2.01 13.81
CA VAL A 554 23.00 -0.73 14.41
C VAL A 554 21.94 -0.27 15.42
N ASP A 555 22.24 -0.39 16.71
CA ASP A 555 21.34 0.01 17.79
C ASP A 555 20.94 1.50 17.69
N ALA A 556 19.65 1.80 17.86
CA ALA A 556 19.15 3.17 17.97
C ALA A 556 19.67 3.92 19.22
N SER A 557 20.13 3.19 20.24
CA SER A 557 20.55 3.74 21.53
C SER A 557 22.02 4.16 21.62
N LYS A 558 22.87 3.79 20.67
CA LYS A 558 24.33 4.02 20.74
C LYS A 558 24.83 5.30 20.07
N THR A 559 23.96 6.10 19.46
CA THR A 559 24.37 7.30 18.68
C THR A 559 24.13 8.64 19.40
N SER A 560 23.55 8.65 20.59
CA SER A 560 23.30 9.87 21.38
C SER A 560 24.47 10.30 22.28
N THR A 561 25.64 9.65 22.22
CA THR A 561 26.74 9.91 23.16
C THR A 561 27.97 10.64 22.60
N ASN A 562 28.03 10.96 21.30
CA ASN A 562 29.21 11.61 20.69
C ASN A 562 28.91 12.89 19.92
N GLN A 563 28.04 13.75 20.46
CA GLN A 563 28.09 15.19 20.17
C GLN A 563 28.09 15.95 21.50
N LYS A 564 29.29 16.35 21.93
CA LYS A 564 29.54 17.39 22.94
C LYS A 564 30.40 18.46 22.31
#